data_AF-A0A4Y8K3Q6-F1
#
_entry.id   AF-A0A4Y8K3Q6-F1
#
_cell.length_a   1.000
_cell.length_b   1.000
_cell.length_c   1.000
_cell.angle_alpha   90.00
_cell.angle_beta   90.00
_cell.angle_gamma   90.00
#
_symmetry.space_group_name_H-M   'P 1'
#
loop_
_entity.id
_entity.type
_entity.pdbx_description
1 polymer ?
#
loop_
_entity_poly.entity_id
_entity_poly.type
_entity_poly.pdbx_seq_one_letter_code
_entity_poly.pdbx_strand_id
1 'polypeptide(L)'
;MSRHAAHGSHSRTVARARWLVAGAAMTVVALALTGCGTAGERVAGTAVNQVADELADQLDSPVSRVRDAEWFAATYIPDLNSSGRGSTVYADTLAWSGNSRDDAGARIEVRIRVDVEAETGYFGSGHESASATKCFRYEVFVRPNPVLRHGIACPNDPEIMMPSAVPFPTLPDNAEDVLAAVLAAASPTSLDGDVRAAFPQDFVTVDTDTVDGDLLAAVGVSAERACIVGERGADGVVEFWGYDPTWIEPGELGCTTSIVTSPPL
;
A
#
# COMPACT_ATOMS: atom_id res chain seq x y z
N MET A 1 57.42 11.36 17.71
CA MET A 1 58.34 10.95 18.79
C MET A 1 58.12 11.86 19.99
N SER A 2 58.23 11.29 21.19
CA SER A 2 58.39 11.97 22.49
C SER A 2 57.12 12.52 23.17
N ARG A 3 56.57 11.64 24.02
CA ARG A 3 55.89 12.01 25.27
C ARG A 3 56.92 12.66 26.21
N HIS A 4 56.55 13.72 26.92
CA HIS A 4 57.08 14.00 28.26
C HIS A 4 56.04 14.68 29.13
N ALA A 5 55.95 14.17 30.36
CA ALA A 5 55.09 14.60 31.46
C ALA A 5 55.81 15.61 32.37
N ALA A 6 55.04 16.44 33.08
CA ALA A 6 55.33 16.94 34.44
C ALA A 6 54.08 17.68 34.95
N HIS A 7 53.34 17.19 35.96
CA HIS A 7 53.58 17.41 37.40
C HIS A 7 53.71 18.89 37.81
N GLY A 8 52.62 19.44 38.36
CA GLY A 8 52.60 20.68 39.14
C GLY A 8 51.58 20.55 40.26
N SER A 9 52.05 20.62 41.49
CA SER A 9 51.37 20.24 42.73
C SER A 9 50.62 21.39 43.41
N HIS A 10 49.56 21.00 44.12
CA HIS A 10 49.13 21.50 45.43
C HIS A 10 49.06 23.01 45.71
N SER A 11 47.82 23.49 45.88
CA SER A 11 47.50 24.44 46.94
C SER A 11 46.17 24.06 47.58
N ARG A 12 46.29 23.51 48.79
CA ARG A 12 45.20 23.23 49.72
C ARG A 12 44.79 24.55 50.37
N THR A 13 43.51 24.92 50.26
CA THR A 13 42.93 25.91 51.18
C THR A 13 41.68 25.31 51.78
N VAL A 14 41.83 24.97 53.05
CA VAL A 14 40.80 24.47 53.95
C VAL A 14 39.92 25.66 54.34
N ALA A 15 38.62 25.59 54.05
CA ALA A 15 37.62 26.38 54.76
C ALA A 15 36.47 25.46 55.13
N ARG A 16 36.53 24.99 56.38
CA ARG A 16 35.44 24.34 57.08
C ARG A 16 34.35 25.37 57.34
N ALA A 17 33.13 25.12 56.87
CA ALA A 17 31.93 25.72 57.42
C ALA A 17 30.88 24.62 57.62
N ARG A 18 30.83 24.13 58.86
CA ARG A 18 29.73 23.33 59.39
C ARG A 18 28.55 24.26 59.61
N TRP A 19 27.43 24.00 58.95
CA TRP A 19 26.11 24.33 59.47
C TRP A 19 25.18 23.14 59.22
N LEU A 20 24.84 22.47 60.31
CA LEU A 20 23.71 21.55 60.42
C LEU A 20 22.45 22.41 60.59
N VAL A 21 21.52 22.32 59.65
CA VAL A 21 20.11 22.59 59.94
C VAL A 21 19.31 21.47 59.29
N ALA A 22 18.62 20.72 60.14
CA ALA A 22 17.62 19.74 59.77
C ALA A 22 16.45 20.44 59.07
N GLY A 23 16.10 19.97 57.88
CA GLY A 23 14.90 20.35 57.15
C GLY A 23 14.24 19.09 56.64
N ALA A 24 13.03 18.84 57.11
CA ALA A 24 12.27 17.61 56.96
C ALA A 24 12.02 17.21 55.50
N ALA A 25 11.85 15.90 55.34
CA ALA A 25 11.37 15.20 54.16
C ALA A 25 10.23 15.92 53.43
N MET A 26 10.42 16.10 52.12
CA MET A 26 9.32 16.06 51.17
C MET A 26 9.83 15.38 49.90
N THR A 27 10.11 14.08 50.04
CA THR A 27 10.23 13.19 48.89
C THR A 27 8.85 13.13 48.25
N VAL A 28 8.57 14.03 47.32
CA VAL A 28 7.41 13.91 46.43
C VAL A 28 7.69 12.70 45.56
N VAL A 29 7.19 11.57 46.03
CA VAL A 29 7.13 10.33 45.28
C VAL A 29 6.13 10.55 44.16
N ALA A 30 6.62 10.95 42.98
CA ALA A 30 5.87 10.90 41.73
C ALA A 30 5.76 9.43 41.30
N LEU A 31 4.85 8.68 41.94
CA LEU A 31 4.43 7.35 41.52
C LEU A 31 3.04 7.45 40.86
N ALA A 32 2.95 6.82 39.68
CA ALA A 32 1.77 6.55 38.86
C ALA A 32 1.36 7.62 37.80
N LEU A 33 2.21 7.77 36.77
CA LEU A 33 1.76 8.14 35.41
C LEU A 33 1.71 6.90 34.49
N THR A 34 1.33 5.74 35.04
CA THR A 34 1.08 4.53 34.26
C THR A 34 -0.43 4.29 34.15
N GLY A 35 -1.04 4.84 33.08
CA GLY A 35 -2.26 4.33 32.45
C GLY A 35 -3.58 4.51 33.21
N CYS A 36 -4.06 5.75 33.38
CA CYS A 36 -5.44 6.02 33.78
C CYS A 36 -6.27 6.40 32.55
N GLY A 37 -6.43 5.45 31.62
CA GLY A 37 -7.38 5.58 30.52
C GLY A 37 -8.70 4.93 30.93
N THR A 38 -9.83 5.53 30.53
CA THR A 38 -11.16 4.98 30.82
C THR A 38 -11.39 3.66 30.06
N ALA A 39 -12.51 2.97 30.32
CA ALA A 39 -12.80 1.72 29.62
C ALA A 39 -13.02 1.96 28.12
N GLY A 40 -13.78 3.00 27.77
CA GLY A 40 -14.03 3.41 26.40
C GLY A 40 -12.75 3.83 25.68
N GLU A 41 -11.86 4.58 26.32
CA GLU A 41 -10.57 4.99 25.71
C GLU A 41 -9.68 3.80 25.36
N ARG A 42 -9.69 2.74 26.19
CA ARG A 42 -8.97 1.49 25.90
C ARG A 42 -9.61 0.74 24.72
N VAL A 43 -10.94 0.69 24.66
CA VAL A 43 -11.68 0.06 23.55
C VAL A 43 -11.41 0.82 22.25
N ALA A 44 -11.58 2.14 22.22
CA ALA A 44 -11.27 2.99 21.07
C ALA A 44 -9.79 2.86 20.66
N GLY A 45 -8.87 2.87 21.61
CA GLY A 45 -7.43 2.73 21.35
C GLY A 45 -7.04 1.37 20.78
N THR A 46 -7.78 0.31 21.12
CA THR A 46 -7.64 -1.03 20.54
C THR A 46 -8.23 -1.07 19.13
N ALA A 47 -9.41 -0.51 18.94
CA ALA A 47 -10.06 -0.43 17.62
C ALA A 47 -9.21 0.34 16.60
N VAL A 48 -8.55 1.44 16.99
CA VAL A 48 -7.61 2.16 16.12
C VAL A 48 -6.45 1.25 15.67
N ASN A 49 -5.91 0.42 16.57
CA ASN A 49 -4.83 -0.50 16.19
C ASN A 49 -5.33 -1.61 15.26
N GLN A 50 -6.55 -2.12 15.50
CA GLN A 50 -7.15 -3.14 14.63
C GLN A 50 -7.35 -2.61 13.21
N VAL A 51 -7.94 -1.43 13.04
CA VAL A 51 -8.07 -0.78 11.71
C VAL A 51 -6.70 -0.59 11.06
N ALA A 52 -5.69 -0.22 11.86
CA ALA A 52 -4.33 -0.05 11.36
C ALA A 52 -3.65 -1.37 10.96
N ASP A 53 -3.98 -2.50 11.59
CA ASP A 53 -3.54 -3.84 11.21
C ASP A 53 -4.25 -4.28 9.91
N GLU A 54 -5.57 -4.10 9.84
CA GLU A 54 -6.38 -4.44 8.66
C GLU A 54 -5.91 -3.66 7.41
N LEU A 55 -5.57 -2.37 7.55
CA LEU A 55 -4.98 -1.59 6.47
C LEU A 55 -3.60 -2.17 6.05
N ALA A 56 -2.77 -2.62 6.99
CA ALA A 56 -1.49 -3.25 6.64
C ALA A 56 -1.72 -4.52 5.80
N ASP A 57 -2.66 -5.37 6.21
CA ASP A 57 -3.01 -6.60 5.48
C ASP A 57 -3.59 -6.29 4.08
N GLN A 58 -4.42 -5.25 3.97
CA GLN A 58 -4.95 -4.78 2.68
C GLN A 58 -3.87 -4.17 1.78
N LEU A 59 -2.81 -3.60 2.34
CA LEU A 59 -1.66 -3.11 1.59
C LEU A 59 -0.66 -4.23 1.26
N ASP A 60 -0.70 -5.37 1.95
CA ASP A 60 0.21 -6.51 1.72
C ASP A 60 -0.36 -7.49 0.67
N SER A 61 -1.68 -7.69 0.68
CA SER A 61 -2.38 -8.71 -0.12
C SER A 61 -2.47 -8.42 -1.65
N PRO A 62 -2.72 -7.17 -2.12
CA PRO A 62 -2.87 -6.86 -3.55
C PRO A 62 -1.58 -6.38 -4.25
N VAL A 63 -0.51 -6.11 -3.51
CA VAL A 63 0.64 -5.33 -4.02
C VAL A 63 1.71 -6.23 -4.62
N SER A 64 1.30 -6.99 -5.65
CA SER A 64 2.24 -7.58 -6.62
C SER A 64 2.71 -6.55 -7.65
N ARG A 65 2.03 -5.40 -7.74
CA ARG A 65 2.26 -4.39 -8.78
C ARG A 65 2.98 -3.17 -8.22
N VAL A 66 3.82 -2.60 -9.06
CA VAL A 66 4.48 -1.33 -8.78
C VAL A 66 3.44 -0.21 -8.80
N ARG A 67 3.38 0.57 -7.72
CA ARG A 67 2.48 1.70 -7.55
C ARG A 67 3.18 2.81 -6.79
N ASP A 68 2.76 4.04 -7.02
CA ASP A 68 3.17 5.16 -6.19
C ASP A 68 2.36 5.20 -4.88
N ALA A 69 2.89 5.94 -3.91
CA ALA A 69 2.21 6.14 -2.63
C ALA A 69 0.87 6.87 -2.77
N GLU A 70 0.73 7.73 -3.79
CA GLU A 70 -0.52 8.46 -4.03
C GLU A 70 -1.66 7.50 -4.39
N TRP A 71 -1.38 6.53 -5.26
CA TRP A 71 -2.36 5.52 -5.64
C TRP A 71 -2.83 4.71 -4.45
N PHE A 72 -1.91 4.23 -3.60
CA PHE A 72 -2.30 3.51 -2.39
C PHE A 72 -3.13 4.39 -1.45
N ALA A 73 -2.71 5.65 -1.24
CA ALA A 73 -3.42 6.56 -0.36
C ALA A 73 -4.84 6.85 -0.87
N ALA A 74 -5.01 7.09 -2.18
CA ALA A 74 -6.30 7.35 -2.80
C ALA A 74 -7.20 6.12 -2.88
N THR A 75 -6.63 4.92 -2.98
CA THR A 75 -7.41 3.68 -3.14
C THR A 75 -7.88 3.13 -1.79
N TYR A 76 -7.00 3.04 -0.79
CA TYR A 76 -7.30 2.29 0.44
C TYR A 76 -7.78 3.17 1.59
N ILE A 77 -7.33 4.42 1.69
CA ILE A 77 -7.64 5.25 2.87
C ILE A 77 -9.10 5.73 2.89
N PRO A 78 -9.71 6.16 1.77
CA PRO A 78 -11.12 6.53 1.76
C PRO A 78 -12.03 5.38 2.23
N ASP A 79 -11.74 4.15 1.83
CA ASP A 79 -12.51 2.95 2.14
C ASP A 79 -12.50 2.56 3.62
N LEU A 80 -11.56 3.08 4.42
CA LEU A 80 -11.55 2.90 5.87
C LEU A 80 -12.64 3.70 6.57
N ASN A 81 -13.10 4.81 5.97
CA ASN A 81 -14.14 5.65 6.55
C ASN A 81 -15.45 4.88 6.57
N SER A 82 -15.93 4.56 7.77
CA SER A 82 -17.09 3.69 7.94
C SER A 82 -17.85 4.04 9.21
N SER A 83 -19.17 3.85 9.16
CA SER A 83 -20.06 3.98 10.31
C SER A 83 -20.77 2.65 10.53
N GLY A 84 -20.42 1.95 11.60
CA GLY A 84 -20.99 0.66 11.99
C GLY A 84 -21.82 0.76 13.26
N ARG A 85 -22.42 -0.35 13.70
CA ARG A 85 -23.03 -0.41 15.03
C ARG A 85 -21.93 -0.35 16.09
N GLY A 86 -22.00 0.63 16.99
CA GLY A 86 -21.11 0.74 18.14
C GLY A 86 -19.76 1.44 17.88
N SER A 87 -19.40 1.71 16.62
CA SER A 87 -18.20 2.51 16.31
C SER A 87 -18.27 3.21 14.95
N THR A 88 -17.56 4.34 14.85
CA THR A 88 -17.33 5.07 13.60
C THR A 88 -15.84 5.28 13.40
N VAL A 89 -15.35 4.96 12.21
CA VAL A 89 -13.94 5.09 11.81
C VAL A 89 -13.80 6.28 10.87
N TYR A 90 -12.81 7.12 11.15
CA TYR A 90 -12.39 8.22 10.30
C TYR A 90 -10.91 8.04 9.98
N ALA A 91 -10.56 8.12 8.70
CA ALA A 91 -9.20 8.00 8.23
C ALA A 91 -8.87 9.16 7.29
N ASP A 92 -7.84 9.92 7.64
CA ASP A 92 -7.32 11.01 6.84
C ASP A 92 -5.91 10.70 6.34
N THR A 93 -5.64 11.02 5.08
CA THR A 93 -4.28 10.99 4.54
C THR A 93 -3.53 12.25 4.98
N LEU A 94 -2.37 12.07 5.59
CA LEU A 94 -1.51 13.15 6.08
C LEU A 94 -0.39 13.48 5.07
N ALA A 95 0.25 12.45 4.52
CA ALA A 95 1.34 12.60 3.55
C ALA A 95 1.50 11.31 2.75
N TRP A 96 2.03 11.44 1.52
CA TRP A 96 2.44 10.29 0.70
C TRP A 96 3.66 10.65 -0.13
N SER A 97 4.53 9.67 -0.40
CA SER A 97 5.71 9.85 -1.24
C SER A 97 6.32 8.53 -1.68
N GLY A 98 7.04 8.54 -2.81
CA GLY A 98 7.82 7.40 -3.28
C GLY A 98 7.00 6.36 -4.04
N ASN A 99 7.67 5.27 -4.40
CA ASN A 99 7.15 4.19 -5.21
C ASN A 99 7.47 2.82 -4.58
N SER A 100 6.58 1.83 -4.73
CA SER A 100 6.76 0.51 -4.10
C SER A 100 7.94 -0.30 -4.67
N ARG A 101 8.50 0.10 -5.82
CA ARG A 101 9.74 -0.46 -6.38
C ARG A 101 11.00 0.13 -5.73
N ASP A 102 10.91 1.32 -5.15
CA ASP A 102 12.08 1.99 -4.57
C ASP A 102 12.57 1.25 -3.32
N ASP A 103 13.87 1.35 -3.03
CA ASP A 103 14.46 0.74 -1.82
C ASP A 103 13.82 1.26 -0.52
N ALA A 104 13.26 2.46 -0.55
CA ALA A 104 12.54 3.07 0.57
C ALA A 104 11.03 2.75 0.58
N GLY A 105 10.51 2.11 -0.47
CA GLY A 105 9.10 1.81 -0.65
C GLY A 105 8.22 3.04 -0.89
N ALA A 106 6.93 2.77 -1.14
CA ALA A 106 5.89 3.79 -1.16
C ALA A 106 5.47 4.09 0.28
N ARG A 107 5.64 5.34 0.70
CA ARG A 107 5.34 5.80 2.06
C ARG A 107 4.00 6.51 2.11
N ILE A 108 3.14 6.11 3.06
CA ILE A 108 1.84 6.72 3.32
C ILE A 108 1.73 7.01 4.82
N GLU A 109 1.37 8.24 5.18
CA GLU A 109 1.08 8.63 6.56
C GLU A 109 -0.42 8.89 6.72
N VAL A 110 -1.02 8.26 7.72
CA VAL A 110 -2.48 8.21 7.91
C VAL A 110 -2.80 8.58 9.36
N ARG A 111 -3.84 9.39 9.55
CA ARG A 111 -4.47 9.62 10.86
C ARG A 111 -5.74 8.79 10.94
N ILE A 112 -5.81 7.88 11.91
CA ILE A 112 -6.98 7.05 12.16
C ILE A 112 -7.59 7.49 13.48
N ARG A 113 -8.87 7.87 13.45
CA ARG A 113 -9.69 8.15 14.61
C ARG A 113 -10.85 7.17 14.65
N VAL A 114 -11.05 6.55 15.81
CA VAL A 114 -12.23 5.72 16.06
C VAL A 114 -13.01 6.31 17.21
N ASP A 115 -14.29 6.56 16.96
CA ASP A 115 -15.28 6.90 17.97
C ASP A 115 -16.05 5.64 18.33
N VAL A 116 -16.13 5.32 19.62
CA VAL A 116 -16.93 4.20 20.12
C VAL A 116 -18.13 4.73 20.90
N GLU A 117 -19.29 4.12 20.69
CA GLU A 117 -20.50 4.47 21.42
C GLU A 117 -20.46 3.88 22.83
N ALA A 118 -21.29 4.40 23.73
CA ALA A 118 -21.41 3.79 25.05
C ALA A 118 -22.13 2.45 24.94
N GLU A 119 -21.58 1.41 25.57
CA GLU A 119 -22.21 0.10 25.67
C GLU A 119 -22.46 -0.23 27.15
N THR A 120 -23.70 -0.57 27.49
CA THR A 120 -24.04 -1.03 28.84
C THR A 120 -24.01 -2.55 28.90
N GLY A 121 -22.97 -3.12 29.50
CA GLY A 121 -22.87 -4.56 29.74
C GLY A 121 -23.78 -5.04 30.88
N TYR A 122 -24.38 -6.22 30.70
CA TYR A 122 -25.06 -6.92 31.80
C TYR A 122 -23.99 -7.34 32.83
N PHE A 123 -24.16 -6.99 34.11
CA PHE A 123 -23.16 -7.10 35.19
C PHE A 123 -22.06 -6.01 35.24
N GLY A 124 -22.25 -4.86 34.60
CA GLY A 124 -21.37 -3.69 34.79
C GLY A 124 -20.08 -3.72 33.98
N SER A 125 -19.97 -4.61 32.99
CA SER A 125 -18.86 -4.69 32.03
C SER A 125 -19.00 -3.76 30.82
N GLY A 126 -19.75 -2.67 30.98
CA GLY A 126 -19.94 -1.67 29.92
C GLY A 126 -18.77 -0.70 29.80
N HIS A 127 -18.81 0.13 28.76
CA HIS A 127 -17.93 1.28 28.62
C HIS A 127 -18.73 2.51 28.22
N GLU A 128 -18.24 3.67 28.64
CA GLU A 128 -18.70 4.96 28.14
C GLU A 128 -18.29 5.18 26.67
N SER A 129 -18.92 6.17 26.04
CA SER A 129 -18.47 6.62 24.73
C SER A 129 -17.12 7.30 24.87
N ALA A 130 -16.24 7.04 23.91
CA ALA A 130 -14.89 7.57 23.89
C ALA A 130 -14.38 7.66 22.45
N SER A 131 -13.28 8.38 22.27
CA SER A 131 -12.57 8.39 21.00
C SER A 131 -11.08 8.18 21.23
N ALA A 132 -10.41 7.60 20.23
CA ALA A 132 -8.97 7.52 20.20
C ALA A 132 -8.49 7.91 18.81
N THR A 133 -7.38 8.64 18.76
CA THR A 133 -6.71 9.01 17.50
C THR A 133 -5.26 8.56 17.57
N LYS A 134 -4.78 7.90 16.52
CA LYS A 134 -3.36 7.59 16.33
C LYS A 134 -2.98 7.82 14.88
N CYS A 135 -1.70 8.07 14.66
CA CYS A 135 -1.15 8.27 13.34
C CYS A 135 -0.13 7.17 13.05
N PHE A 136 -0.14 6.71 11.80
CA PHE A 136 0.67 5.60 11.34
C PHE A 136 1.37 5.98 10.05
N ARG A 137 2.58 5.45 9.87
CA ARG A 137 3.30 5.43 8.61
C ARG A 137 3.36 4.00 8.10
N TYR A 138 2.95 3.82 6.86
CA TYR A 138 3.08 2.57 6.10
C TYR A 138 4.18 2.73 5.07
N GLU A 139 5.05 1.74 4.95
CA GLU A 139 6.03 1.61 3.88
C GLU A 139 5.69 0.34 3.10
N VAL A 140 5.24 0.53 1.86
CA VAL A 140 4.72 -0.52 0.99
C VAL A 140 5.77 -0.85 -0.07
N PHE A 141 6.04 -2.14 -0.23
CA PHE A 141 7.05 -2.65 -1.16
C PHE A 141 6.40 -3.63 -2.14
N VAL A 142 7.02 -3.82 -3.30
CA VAL A 142 6.70 -4.99 -4.14
C VAL A 142 7.18 -6.26 -3.44
N ARG A 143 6.40 -7.34 -3.56
CA ARG A 143 6.79 -8.66 -3.07
C ARG A 143 8.22 -9.03 -3.49
N PRO A 144 8.99 -9.71 -2.61
CA PRO A 144 8.55 -10.41 -1.41
C PRO A 144 8.61 -9.61 -0.10
N ASN A 145 8.94 -8.31 -0.15
CA ASN A 145 9.09 -7.52 1.07
C ASN A 145 7.72 -7.19 1.68
N PRO A 146 7.52 -7.42 3.00
CA PRO A 146 6.24 -7.14 3.65
C PRO A 146 6.02 -5.64 3.84
N VAL A 147 4.77 -5.23 4.00
CA VAL A 147 4.43 -3.87 4.42
C VAL A 147 4.95 -3.60 5.83
N LEU A 148 5.69 -2.50 6.00
CA LEU A 148 6.13 -2.04 7.32
C LEU A 148 5.17 -0.98 7.85
N ARG A 149 4.79 -1.12 9.13
CA ARG A 149 3.93 -0.15 9.83
C ARG A 149 4.64 0.42 11.04
N HIS A 150 4.61 1.75 11.17
CA HIS A 150 5.18 2.48 12.29
C HIS A 150 4.14 3.42 12.90
N GLY A 151 4.03 3.43 14.23
CA GLY A 151 3.32 4.50 14.93
C GLY A 151 4.12 5.79 14.86
N ILE A 152 3.47 6.90 14.49
CA ILE A 152 4.08 8.23 14.43
C ILE A 152 3.30 9.22 15.31
N ALA A 153 3.95 10.32 15.69
CA ALA A 153 3.25 11.40 16.36
C ALA A 153 2.26 12.05 15.39
N CYS A 154 1.02 12.28 15.85
CA CYS A 154 0.06 13.03 15.06
C CYS A 154 0.46 14.51 14.97
N PRO A 155 0.53 15.10 13.76
CA PRO A 155 0.74 16.53 13.63
C PRO A 155 -0.36 17.30 14.34
N ASN A 156 -0.01 18.45 14.92
CA ASN A 156 -0.99 19.40 15.41
C ASN A 156 -1.55 20.16 14.21
N ASP A 157 -2.86 20.05 13.97
CA ASP A 157 -3.57 20.67 12.83
C ASP A 157 -2.98 20.29 11.46
N PRO A 158 -3.06 19.00 11.06
CA PRO A 158 -2.55 18.59 9.76
C PRO A 158 -3.40 19.15 8.62
N GLU A 159 -2.73 19.61 7.58
CA GLU A 159 -3.37 19.84 6.29
C GLU A 159 -3.85 18.49 5.74
N ILE A 160 -5.17 18.35 5.60
CA ILE A 160 -5.75 17.12 5.05
C ILE A 160 -5.74 17.23 3.54
N MET A 161 -4.95 16.37 2.91
CA MET A 161 -4.83 16.31 1.47
C MET A 161 -5.66 15.14 0.94
N MET A 162 -6.38 15.36 -0.16
CA MET A 162 -7.09 14.30 -0.88
C MET A 162 -6.19 13.81 -2.02
N PRO A 163 -5.55 12.64 -1.89
CA PRO A 163 -4.76 12.07 -2.99
C PRO A 163 -5.66 11.71 -4.17
N SER A 164 -5.13 11.81 -5.39
CA SER A 164 -5.83 11.41 -6.61
C SER A 164 -5.10 10.26 -7.27
N ALA A 165 -5.70 9.07 -7.26
CA ALA A 165 -5.18 7.95 -8.04
C ALA A 165 -5.38 8.25 -9.53
N VAL A 166 -4.30 8.25 -10.30
CA VAL A 166 -4.41 8.17 -11.76
C VAL A 166 -5.03 6.80 -12.08
N PRO A 167 -6.16 6.75 -12.82
CA PRO A 167 -6.76 5.49 -13.21
C PRO A 167 -5.78 4.68 -14.07
N PHE A 168 -5.81 3.37 -13.91
CA PHE A 168 -4.90 2.51 -14.64
C PHE A 168 -5.16 2.54 -16.13
N PRO A 169 -4.11 2.40 -16.95
CA PRO A 169 -4.31 2.09 -18.35
C PRO A 169 -5.03 0.75 -18.45
N THR A 170 -6.21 0.74 -19.05
CA THR A 170 -6.95 -0.49 -19.35
C THR A 170 -7.09 -0.64 -20.85
N LEU A 171 -7.31 -1.87 -21.30
CA LEU A 171 -7.81 -2.06 -22.65
C LEU A 171 -9.20 -1.40 -22.76
N PRO A 172 -9.58 -0.92 -23.96
CA PRO A 172 -10.95 -0.49 -24.23
C PRO A 172 -11.96 -1.59 -23.90
N ASP A 173 -13.16 -1.23 -23.43
CA ASP A 173 -14.21 -2.22 -23.08
C ASP A 173 -14.63 -3.10 -24.28
N ASN A 174 -14.44 -2.60 -25.51
CA ASN A 174 -14.71 -3.29 -26.76
C ASN A 174 -13.44 -3.89 -27.42
N ALA A 175 -12.37 -4.12 -26.65
CA ALA A 175 -11.11 -4.60 -27.20
C ALA A 175 -11.22 -5.95 -27.91
N GLU A 176 -12.05 -6.88 -27.41
CA GLU A 176 -12.32 -8.15 -28.09
C GLU A 176 -13.00 -7.92 -29.45
N ASP A 177 -14.04 -7.08 -29.51
CA ASP A 177 -14.74 -6.77 -30.77
C ASP A 177 -13.80 -6.12 -31.80
N VAL A 178 -12.94 -5.20 -31.34
CA VAL A 178 -11.93 -4.54 -32.18
C VAL A 178 -10.91 -5.54 -32.69
N LEU A 179 -10.38 -6.40 -31.80
CA LEU A 179 -9.40 -7.42 -32.18
C LEU A 179 -10.01 -8.44 -33.15
N ALA A 180 -11.27 -8.84 -32.95
CA ALA A 180 -11.98 -9.73 -33.84
C ALA A 180 -12.16 -9.13 -35.23
N ALA A 181 -12.52 -7.86 -35.32
CA ALA A 181 -12.65 -7.15 -36.59
C ALA A 181 -11.30 -7.04 -37.33
N VAL A 182 -10.22 -6.76 -36.61
CA VAL A 182 -8.86 -6.70 -37.17
C VAL A 182 -8.44 -8.07 -37.68
N LEU A 183 -8.57 -9.12 -36.85
CA LEU A 183 -8.24 -10.48 -37.22
C LEU A 183 -9.04 -10.94 -38.44
N ALA A 184 -10.34 -10.64 -38.51
CA ALA A 184 -11.19 -10.97 -39.66
C ALA A 184 -10.73 -10.30 -40.96
N ALA A 185 -10.21 -9.06 -40.92
CA ALA A 185 -9.79 -8.32 -42.10
C ALA A 185 -8.32 -8.55 -42.50
N ALA A 186 -7.46 -8.89 -41.53
CA ALA A 186 -6.02 -8.95 -41.71
C ALA A 186 -5.58 -10.10 -42.63
N SER A 187 -4.43 -9.91 -43.27
CA SER A 187 -3.64 -10.96 -43.93
C SER A 187 -2.41 -11.31 -43.09
N PRO A 188 -1.74 -12.45 -43.33
CA PRO A 188 -0.50 -12.80 -42.63
C PRO A 188 0.58 -11.69 -42.67
N THR A 189 0.60 -10.89 -43.75
CA THR A 189 1.59 -9.82 -43.93
C THR A 189 1.19 -8.48 -43.33
N SER A 190 -0.10 -8.28 -43.00
CA SER A 190 -0.65 -7.01 -42.49
C SER A 190 -1.01 -7.06 -41.01
N LEU A 191 -1.20 -8.27 -40.47
CA LEU A 191 -1.65 -8.53 -39.10
C LEU A 191 -0.99 -7.64 -38.04
N ASP A 192 0.33 -7.69 -37.95
CA ASP A 192 1.10 -6.93 -36.95
C ASP A 192 0.85 -5.40 -37.05
N GLY A 193 0.81 -4.87 -38.27
CA GLY A 193 0.54 -3.45 -38.52
C GLY A 193 -0.90 -3.06 -38.21
N ASP A 194 -1.86 -3.90 -38.61
CA ASP A 194 -3.29 -3.64 -38.42
C ASP A 194 -3.67 -3.69 -36.93
N VAL A 195 -3.11 -4.65 -36.17
CA VAL A 195 -3.34 -4.75 -34.73
C VAL A 195 -2.73 -3.55 -34.00
N ARG A 196 -1.49 -3.15 -34.31
CA ARG A 196 -0.90 -1.95 -33.70
C ARG A 196 -1.64 -0.66 -34.08
N ALA A 197 -2.20 -0.58 -35.27
CA ALA A 197 -3.02 0.56 -35.67
C ALA A 197 -4.34 0.63 -34.88
N ALA A 198 -4.93 -0.53 -34.56
CA ALA A 198 -6.15 -0.63 -33.75
C ALA A 198 -5.91 -0.36 -32.26
N PHE A 199 -4.70 -0.66 -31.76
CA PHE A 199 -4.28 -0.42 -30.38
C PHE A 199 -3.04 0.49 -30.32
N PRO A 200 -3.18 1.80 -30.64
CA PRO A 200 -2.05 2.71 -30.80
C PRO A 200 -1.46 3.22 -29.48
N GLN A 201 -2.00 2.80 -28.34
CA GLN A 201 -1.58 3.32 -27.04
C GLN A 201 -0.21 2.76 -26.64
N ASP A 202 0.72 3.62 -26.24
CA ASP A 202 2.10 3.23 -25.90
C ASP A 202 2.21 2.23 -24.72
N PHE A 203 1.19 2.14 -23.89
CA PHE A 203 1.12 1.20 -22.75
C PHE A 203 0.55 -0.18 -23.14
N VAL A 204 0.08 -0.35 -24.37
CA VAL A 204 -0.44 -1.62 -24.88
C VAL A 204 0.69 -2.37 -25.60
N THR A 205 0.91 -3.60 -25.15
CA THR A 205 1.79 -4.56 -25.81
C THR A 205 1.00 -5.32 -26.86
N VAL A 206 1.59 -5.47 -28.06
CA VAL A 206 1.02 -6.23 -29.18
C VAL A 206 2.05 -7.27 -29.61
N ASP A 207 1.63 -8.53 -29.58
CA ASP A 207 2.37 -9.68 -30.11
C ASP A 207 1.47 -10.43 -31.10
N THR A 208 2.02 -10.83 -32.24
CA THR A 208 1.25 -11.50 -33.30
C THR A 208 2.05 -12.65 -33.87
N ASP A 209 1.37 -13.70 -34.27
CA ASP A 209 1.99 -14.87 -34.89
C ASP A 209 1.10 -15.45 -35.99
N THR A 210 1.68 -16.33 -36.80
CA THR A 210 0.95 -17.13 -37.80
C THR A 210 1.40 -18.58 -37.69
N VAL A 211 0.49 -19.44 -37.24
CA VAL A 211 0.75 -20.86 -37.00
C VAL A 211 -0.18 -21.68 -37.86
N ASP A 212 0.37 -22.57 -38.70
CA ASP A 212 -0.39 -23.47 -39.58
C ASP A 212 -1.44 -22.79 -40.50
N GLY A 213 -1.29 -21.49 -40.74
CA GLY A 213 -2.20 -20.67 -41.55
C GLY A 213 -3.20 -19.85 -40.74
N ASP A 214 -3.28 -20.10 -39.43
CA ASP A 214 -4.11 -19.36 -38.49
C ASP A 214 -3.40 -18.07 -38.06
N LEU A 215 -4.16 -17.00 -37.89
CA LEU A 215 -3.63 -15.70 -37.47
C LEU A 215 -3.88 -15.49 -35.98
N LEU A 216 -2.82 -15.27 -35.21
CA LEU A 216 -2.91 -15.07 -33.77
C LEU A 216 -2.47 -13.66 -33.39
N ALA A 217 -3.16 -13.06 -32.44
CA ALA A 217 -2.79 -11.78 -31.86
C ALA A 217 -3.07 -11.76 -30.36
N ALA A 218 -2.06 -11.38 -29.59
CA ALA A 218 -2.15 -11.09 -28.17
C ALA A 218 -2.01 -9.57 -27.97
N VAL A 219 -2.98 -8.98 -27.29
CA VAL A 219 -3.02 -7.54 -26.98
C VAL A 219 -3.24 -7.36 -25.50
N GLY A 220 -2.42 -6.56 -24.84
CA GLY A 220 -2.52 -6.44 -23.39
C GLY A 220 -1.83 -5.24 -22.78
N VAL A 221 -2.21 -4.94 -21.54
CA VAL A 221 -1.52 -3.98 -20.68
C VAL A 221 -0.71 -4.77 -19.67
N SER A 222 0.58 -4.99 -19.96
CA SER A 222 1.45 -5.85 -19.16
C SER A 222 1.55 -5.41 -17.70
N ALA A 223 1.60 -4.09 -17.45
CA ALA A 223 1.61 -3.53 -16.09
C ALA A 223 0.35 -3.88 -15.28
N GLU A 224 -0.76 -4.14 -15.97
CA GLU A 224 -2.07 -4.38 -15.38
C GLU A 224 -2.56 -5.82 -15.51
N ARG A 225 -1.72 -6.73 -16.03
CA ARG A 225 -2.06 -8.13 -16.30
C ARG A 225 -3.39 -8.26 -17.07
N ALA A 226 -3.68 -7.33 -17.96
CA ALA A 226 -4.78 -7.46 -18.91
C ALA A 226 -4.21 -8.02 -20.20
N CYS A 227 -4.73 -9.13 -20.69
CA CYS A 227 -4.34 -9.71 -21.98
C CYS A 227 -5.52 -10.40 -22.63
N ILE A 228 -5.74 -10.12 -23.90
CA ILE A 228 -6.67 -10.82 -24.77
C ILE A 228 -5.87 -11.52 -25.85
N VAL A 229 -6.19 -12.78 -26.12
CA VAL A 229 -5.55 -13.57 -27.17
C VAL A 229 -6.64 -14.05 -28.11
N GLY A 230 -6.62 -13.51 -29.33
CA GLY A 230 -7.54 -13.89 -30.40
C GLY A 230 -6.82 -14.70 -31.47
N GLU A 231 -7.54 -15.67 -32.04
CA GLU A 231 -7.09 -16.47 -33.17
C GLU A 231 -8.15 -16.42 -34.27
N ARG A 232 -7.72 -16.24 -35.51
CA ARG A 232 -8.54 -16.50 -36.68
C ARG A 232 -8.07 -17.78 -37.36
N GLY A 233 -8.92 -18.81 -37.32
CA GLY A 233 -8.69 -20.07 -38.01
C GLY A 233 -8.75 -19.93 -39.54
N ALA A 234 -8.25 -20.94 -40.25
CA ALA A 234 -8.33 -21.03 -41.71
C ALA A 234 -9.77 -21.04 -42.27
N ASP A 235 -10.77 -21.37 -41.45
CA ASP A 235 -12.20 -21.27 -41.78
C ASP A 235 -12.75 -19.83 -41.68
N GLY A 236 -11.93 -18.89 -41.22
CA GLY A 236 -12.25 -17.48 -41.06
C GLY A 236 -12.99 -17.17 -39.76
N VAL A 237 -13.22 -18.15 -38.89
CA VAL A 237 -13.82 -17.94 -37.57
C VAL A 237 -12.78 -17.35 -36.64
N VAL A 238 -13.18 -16.35 -35.85
CA VAL A 238 -12.35 -15.78 -34.80
C VAL A 238 -12.79 -16.33 -33.45
N GLU A 239 -11.84 -16.87 -32.69
CA GLU A 239 -12.04 -17.38 -31.33
C GLU A 239 -11.11 -16.67 -30.35
N PHE A 240 -11.53 -16.58 -29.09
CA PHE A 240 -10.73 -16.01 -28.01
C PHE A 240 -10.33 -17.09 -27.02
N TRP A 241 -9.06 -17.08 -26.66
CA TRP A 241 -8.49 -18.08 -25.76
C TRP A 241 -8.45 -17.58 -24.33
N GLY A 242 -8.96 -18.42 -23.42
CA GLY A 242 -8.70 -18.28 -21.99
C GLY A 242 -7.33 -18.86 -21.61
N TYR A 243 -6.74 -18.35 -20.54
CA TYR A 243 -5.46 -18.80 -20.00
C TYR A 243 -5.42 -18.63 -18.48
N ASP A 244 -4.44 -19.23 -17.80
CA ASP A 244 -4.22 -19.01 -16.37
C ASP A 244 -3.58 -17.63 -16.15
N PRO A 245 -4.21 -16.69 -15.40
CA PRO A 245 -3.66 -15.36 -15.15
C PRO A 245 -2.28 -15.36 -14.48
N THR A 246 -1.85 -16.50 -13.92
CA THR A 246 -0.51 -16.67 -13.33
C THR A 246 0.58 -16.69 -14.41
N TRP A 247 0.28 -16.98 -15.67
CA TRP A 247 1.28 -16.98 -16.76
C TRP A 247 1.69 -15.59 -17.24
N ILE A 248 0.93 -14.56 -16.84
CA ILE A 248 1.21 -13.15 -17.15
C ILE A 248 1.71 -12.37 -15.93
N GLU A 249 2.16 -13.07 -14.88
CA GLU A 249 2.80 -12.40 -13.74
C GLU A 249 4.13 -11.73 -14.13
N PRO A 250 4.54 -10.65 -13.43
CA PRO A 250 5.85 -10.05 -13.66
C PRO A 250 6.98 -11.07 -13.49
N GLY A 251 7.78 -11.27 -14.54
CA GLY A 251 8.85 -12.27 -14.58
C GLY A 251 8.51 -13.54 -15.38
N GLU A 252 7.25 -13.71 -15.78
CA GLU A 252 6.77 -14.82 -16.61
C GLU A 252 6.72 -14.45 -18.12
N LEU A 253 5.93 -15.19 -18.91
CA LEU A 253 5.81 -15.01 -20.36
C LEU A 253 5.27 -13.63 -20.77
N GLY A 254 4.40 -13.04 -19.95
CA GLY A 254 3.70 -11.79 -20.29
C GLY A 254 2.57 -12.00 -21.30
N CYS A 255 2.02 -10.92 -21.87
CA CYS A 255 0.94 -11.02 -22.86
C CYS A 255 1.53 -11.32 -24.25
N THR A 256 1.54 -12.58 -24.64
CA THR A 256 2.09 -13.08 -25.92
C THR A 256 1.20 -14.16 -26.51
N THR A 257 1.32 -14.39 -27.82
CA THR A 257 0.66 -15.51 -28.51
C THR A 257 1.20 -16.86 -28.06
N SER A 258 2.43 -16.91 -27.53
CA SER A 258 3.03 -18.14 -27.01
C SER A 258 2.29 -18.75 -25.81
N ILE A 259 1.44 -17.97 -25.12
CA ILE A 259 0.60 -18.48 -24.03
C ILE A 259 -0.34 -19.59 -24.51
N VAL A 260 -0.82 -19.49 -25.75
CA VAL A 260 -1.78 -20.45 -26.31
C VAL A 260 -1.09 -21.48 -27.22
N THR A 261 -0.02 -21.08 -27.91
CA THR A 261 0.72 -21.99 -28.80
C THR A 261 1.77 -22.84 -28.09
N SER A 262 2.20 -22.44 -26.88
CA SER A 262 3.19 -23.13 -26.06
C SER A 262 2.97 -22.87 -24.56
N PRO A 263 1.82 -23.28 -23.99
CA PRO A 263 1.49 -23.00 -22.59
C PRO A 263 2.50 -23.63 -21.61
N PRO A 264 2.86 -22.93 -20.51
CA PRO A 264 3.66 -23.51 -19.42
C PRO A 264 3.00 -24.77 -18.84
N LEU A 265 3.81 -25.80 -18.52
CA LEU A 265 3.37 -27.08 -17.93
C LEU A 265 3.19 -27.00 -16.41
#